data_AF-A0A9Q8T4X6-F1
#
_entry.id   AF-A0A9Q8T4X6-F1
#
_cell.length_a   1.000
_cell.length_b   1.000
_cell.length_c   1.000
_cell.angle_alpha   90.00
_cell.angle_beta   90.00
_cell.angle_gamma   90.00
#
_symmetry.space_group_name_H-M   'P 1'
#
loop_
_entity.id
_entity.type
_entity.pdbx_description
1 polymer ?
#
loop_
_entity_poly.entity_id
_entity_poly.type
_entity_poly.pdbx_seq_one_letter_code
_entity_poly.pdbx_strand_id
1 'polypeptide(L)'
;MVHISSILVSFLAGAAVASPPRDVLGRQVSGDNATLAVTGIRYTGEGCPVGSLSGNLDPSGSFDVLYEALNTTIKAGDHKVKVKCQIEVDIQTAADRQLVILSGTYKGHVRLTEGAWAKNQNQYKFKGSRGTINLEWPFKAPIDAATEFTNNLSTEFQSGCNSNGGKFTMIINNYLSMSSDGPGEGEISITELDGVVKQSTKLATAKCP
;
A
#
# COMPACT_ATOMS: atom_id res chain seq x y z
N MET A 1 -61.26 -9.72 56.94
CA MET A 1 -62.30 -9.62 55.90
C MET A 1 -61.59 -9.40 54.57
N VAL A 2 -61.71 -10.38 53.66
CA VAL A 2 -61.56 -10.32 52.17
C VAL A 2 -60.17 -9.89 51.62
N HIS A 3 -59.27 -10.77 51.16
CA HIS A 3 -59.17 -11.60 49.92
C HIS A 3 -58.62 -10.89 48.64
N ILE A 4 -57.50 -11.43 48.11
CA ILE A 4 -57.23 -11.85 46.69
C ILE A 4 -57.06 -10.69 45.65
N SER A 5 -56.15 -10.63 44.66
CA SER A 5 -55.25 -11.55 43.94
C SER A 5 -54.13 -10.75 43.23
N SER A 6 -52.87 -11.21 43.23
CA SER A 6 -52.08 -11.73 42.08
C SER A 6 -52.37 -11.19 40.67
N ILE A 7 -51.35 -10.61 40.01
CA ILE A 7 -50.85 -11.02 38.67
C ILE A 7 -49.32 -10.88 38.63
N LEU A 8 -48.63 -12.00 38.41
CA LEU A 8 -47.25 -12.10 37.91
C LEU A 8 -47.21 -11.72 36.42
N VAL A 9 -46.18 -10.99 35.99
CA VAL A 9 -45.55 -11.24 34.68
C VAL A 9 -44.04 -11.12 34.82
N SER A 10 -43.37 -12.24 34.59
CA SER A 10 -41.92 -12.36 34.42
C SER A 10 -41.55 -11.97 32.98
N PHE A 11 -40.49 -11.17 32.80
CA PHE A 11 -39.77 -11.15 31.52
C PHE A 11 -38.27 -11.33 31.73
N LEU A 12 -37.72 -12.18 30.86
CA LEU A 12 -36.40 -12.80 30.90
C LEU A 12 -35.26 -11.85 30.49
N ALA A 13 -34.11 -12.19 31.07
CA ALA A 13 -32.72 -12.15 30.58
C ALA A 13 -32.37 -11.46 29.24
N GLY A 14 -31.29 -10.69 29.28
CA GLY A 14 -30.49 -10.31 28.13
C GLY A 14 -29.20 -9.59 28.55
N ALA A 15 -28.19 -10.33 29.02
CA ALA A 15 -26.85 -9.79 29.15
C ALA A 15 -26.24 -9.67 27.74
N ALA A 16 -26.22 -8.46 27.19
CA ALA A 16 -25.43 -8.14 26.01
C ALA A 16 -24.22 -7.31 26.43
N VAL A 17 -23.07 -7.98 26.60
CA VAL A 17 -21.77 -7.32 26.48
C VAL A 17 -21.58 -6.96 25.01
N ALA A 18 -22.08 -5.79 24.62
CA ALA A 18 -21.71 -5.19 23.35
C ALA A 18 -20.33 -4.54 23.53
N SER A 19 -19.28 -5.30 23.22
CA SER A 19 -17.99 -4.71 22.89
C SER A 19 -18.21 -3.66 21.79
N PRO A 20 -17.62 -2.45 21.89
CA PRO A 20 -17.74 -1.50 20.80
C PRO A 20 -17.11 -2.14 19.57
N PRO A 21 -17.78 -2.23 18.40
CA PRO A 21 -17.05 -2.42 17.18
C PRO A 21 -16.11 -1.22 17.07
N ARG A 22 -14.82 -1.49 17.26
CA ARG A 22 -13.74 -0.59 16.87
C ARG A 22 -13.75 -0.56 15.34
N ASP A 23 -14.66 0.21 14.77
CA ASP A 23 -14.46 0.71 13.42
C ASP A 23 -13.49 1.88 13.55
N VAL A 24 -12.19 1.56 13.49
CA VAL A 24 -11.16 2.55 13.18
C VAL A 24 -11.16 2.78 11.67
N LEU A 25 -12.33 3.10 11.10
CA LEU A 25 -12.38 3.94 9.93
C LEU A 25 -12.32 5.36 10.46
N GLY A 26 -11.10 5.83 10.69
CA GLY A 26 -10.82 7.24 10.86
C GLY A 26 -11.28 7.96 9.60
N ARG A 27 -12.56 8.31 9.56
CA ARG A 27 -13.18 9.21 8.59
C ARG A 27 -12.32 10.45 8.60
N GLN A 28 -11.64 10.74 7.48
CA GLN A 28 -11.05 12.05 7.32
C GLN A 28 -12.18 13.05 7.53
N VAL A 29 -12.05 13.86 8.58
CA VAL A 29 -12.92 15.00 8.81
C VAL A 29 -12.72 15.89 7.60
N SER A 30 -13.80 16.02 6.83
CA SER A 30 -13.92 16.97 5.72
C SER A 30 -13.67 18.38 6.25
N GLY A 31 -12.41 18.78 6.26
CA GLY A 31 -11.93 20.10 6.67
C GLY A 31 -10.87 20.68 5.73
N ASP A 32 -10.25 19.85 4.90
CA ASP A 32 -9.38 20.29 3.82
C ASP A 32 -10.19 20.27 2.51
N ASN A 33 -10.44 21.43 1.91
CA ASN A 33 -11.09 21.58 0.59
C ASN A 33 -10.23 21.04 -0.58
N ALA A 34 -9.30 20.14 -0.30
CA ALA A 34 -8.39 19.55 -1.25
C ALA A 34 -8.92 18.19 -1.69
N THR A 35 -9.61 18.16 -2.83
CA THR A 35 -9.96 16.90 -3.48
C THR A 35 -8.68 16.25 -4.00
N LEU A 36 -8.30 15.07 -3.50
CA LEU A 36 -7.24 14.21 -4.05
C LEU A 36 -7.92 13.04 -4.75
N ALA A 37 -7.65 12.84 -6.03
CA ALA A 37 -8.23 11.75 -6.81
C ALA A 37 -7.13 10.99 -7.55
N VAL A 38 -7.13 9.66 -7.44
CA VAL A 38 -6.36 8.82 -8.35
C VAL A 38 -7.16 8.67 -9.64
N THR A 39 -6.54 9.04 -10.77
CA THR A 39 -7.20 9.18 -12.07
C THR A 39 -6.78 8.13 -13.09
N GLY A 40 -5.71 7.38 -12.79
CA GLY A 40 -5.24 6.31 -13.66
C GLY A 40 -4.10 5.52 -13.03
N ILE A 41 -4.01 4.25 -13.44
CA ILE A 41 -2.88 3.36 -13.14
C ILE A 41 -2.39 2.78 -14.47
N ARG A 42 -1.08 2.86 -14.70
CA ARG A 42 -0.40 2.27 -15.85
C ARG A 42 0.76 1.42 -15.33
N TYR A 43 1.09 0.32 -15.99
CA TYR A 43 2.17 -0.55 -15.53
C TYR A 43 2.95 -1.18 -16.67
N THR A 44 4.23 -1.47 -16.41
CA THR A 44 5.16 -2.10 -17.35
C THR A 44 6.26 -2.86 -16.61
N GLY A 45 6.79 -3.91 -17.22
CA GLY A 45 7.95 -4.66 -16.70
C GLY A 45 7.75 -6.16 -16.72
N GLU A 46 8.84 -6.91 -16.67
CA GLU A 46 8.84 -8.37 -16.69
C GLU A 46 8.13 -9.00 -15.48
N GLY A 47 8.08 -8.29 -14.35
CA GLY A 47 7.35 -8.73 -13.14
C GLY A 47 5.87 -8.34 -13.13
N CYS A 48 5.35 -7.73 -14.19
CA CYS A 48 3.91 -7.48 -14.34
C CYS A 48 3.53 -7.42 -15.83
N PRO A 49 3.42 -8.58 -16.50
CA PRO A 49 2.96 -8.65 -17.89
C PRO A 49 1.57 -8.03 -18.07
N VAL A 50 1.27 -7.59 -19.30
CA VAL A 50 -0.03 -6.96 -19.61
C VAL A 50 -1.18 -7.88 -19.20
N GLY A 51 -2.13 -7.32 -18.45
CA GLY A 51 -3.26 -8.04 -17.88
C GLY A 51 -3.04 -8.55 -16.46
N SER A 52 -1.79 -8.60 -15.96
CA SER A 52 -1.47 -9.19 -14.65
C SER A 52 -1.63 -8.23 -13.47
N LEU A 53 -2.24 -7.07 -13.71
CA LEU A 53 -2.44 -6.04 -12.71
C LEU A 53 -3.87 -5.51 -12.85
N SER A 54 -4.62 -5.64 -11.77
CA SER A 54 -5.94 -5.03 -11.61
C SER A 54 -5.88 -4.03 -10.47
N GLY A 55 -6.71 -2.98 -10.51
CA GLY A 55 -6.71 -2.00 -9.45
C GLY A 55 -8.03 -1.26 -9.32
N ASN A 56 -8.35 -0.90 -8.09
CA ASN A 56 -9.52 -0.12 -7.74
C ASN A 56 -9.04 1.26 -7.28
N LEU A 57 -9.72 2.31 -7.76
CA LEU A 57 -9.39 3.69 -7.46
C LEU A 57 -10.51 4.30 -6.64
N ASP A 58 -10.19 4.72 -5.43
CA ASP A 58 -11.14 5.43 -4.58
C ASP A 58 -10.93 6.96 -4.72
N PRO A 59 -12.00 7.75 -4.94
CA PRO A 59 -11.93 9.20 -4.97
C PRO A 59 -11.42 9.88 -3.69
N SER A 60 -11.26 9.14 -2.59
CA SER A 60 -10.68 9.61 -1.32
C SER A 60 -9.15 9.49 -1.25
N GLY A 61 -8.50 8.95 -2.29
CA GLY A 61 -7.04 8.83 -2.38
C GLY A 61 -6.48 7.45 -2.02
N SER A 62 -7.34 6.49 -1.68
CA SER A 62 -6.95 5.08 -1.60
C SER A 62 -6.91 4.43 -2.98
N PHE A 63 -5.97 3.53 -3.20
CA PHE A 63 -5.92 2.70 -4.40
C PHE A 63 -5.38 1.32 -4.04
N ASP A 64 -6.03 0.29 -4.57
CA ASP A 64 -5.60 -1.09 -4.36
C ASP A 64 -5.09 -1.65 -5.68
N VAL A 65 -4.02 -2.43 -5.62
CA VAL A 65 -3.39 -3.05 -6.77
C VAL A 65 -3.19 -4.53 -6.48
N LEU A 66 -3.86 -5.38 -7.25
CA LEU A 66 -3.67 -6.83 -7.19
C LEU A 66 -2.70 -7.26 -8.28
N TYR A 67 -1.65 -7.97 -7.88
CA TYR A 67 -0.67 -8.57 -8.78
C TYR A 67 -1.01 -10.03 -9.03
N GLU A 68 -1.26 -10.36 -10.28
CA GLU A 68 -1.41 -11.76 -10.68
C GLU A 68 -0.03 -12.42 -10.93
N ALA A 69 1.03 -11.64 -11.16
CA ALA A 69 2.30 -12.18 -11.67
C ALA A 69 3.60 -11.53 -11.17
N LEU A 70 3.58 -10.76 -10.06
CA LEU A 70 4.83 -10.25 -9.49
C LEU A 70 5.52 -11.33 -8.65
N ASN A 71 6.27 -12.20 -9.33
CA ASN A 71 7.03 -13.28 -8.70
C ASN A 71 8.37 -13.52 -9.41
N THR A 72 9.28 -14.20 -8.72
CA THR A 72 10.51 -14.73 -9.30
C THR A 72 10.98 -15.94 -8.50
N THR A 73 11.73 -16.81 -9.16
CA THR A 73 12.34 -18.00 -8.57
C THR A 73 13.85 -17.99 -8.79
N ILE A 74 14.60 -18.66 -7.91
CA ILE A 74 16.01 -18.98 -8.10
C ILE A 74 16.21 -20.48 -7.92
N LYS A 75 16.95 -21.12 -8.83
CA LYS A 75 17.23 -22.56 -8.83
C LYS A 75 18.68 -22.82 -8.45
N ALA A 76 18.99 -24.05 -8.06
CA ALA A 76 20.37 -24.44 -7.77
C ALA A 76 21.27 -24.16 -8.99
N GLY A 77 22.40 -23.50 -8.74
CA GLY A 77 23.35 -23.08 -9.77
C GLY A 77 23.05 -21.72 -10.40
N ASP A 78 21.89 -21.11 -10.14
CA ASP A 78 21.67 -19.70 -10.49
C ASP A 78 22.53 -18.81 -9.58
N HIS A 79 23.02 -17.69 -10.11
CA HIS A 79 23.77 -16.72 -9.32
C HIS A 79 22.88 -15.58 -8.81
N LYS A 80 22.13 -14.95 -9.72
CA LYS A 80 21.27 -13.80 -9.43
C LYS A 80 20.10 -13.76 -10.41
N VAL A 81 18.91 -13.48 -9.91
CA VAL A 81 17.71 -13.20 -10.71
C VAL A 81 17.09 -11.91 -10.22
N LYS A 82 16.55 -11.11 -11.16
CA LYS A 82 15.87 -9.86 -10.82
C LYS A 82 14.73 -9.62 -11.80
N VAL A 83 13.58 -9.26 -11.26
CA VAL A 83 12.41 -8.79 -12.01
C VAL A 83 11.97 -7.43 -11.50
N LYS A 84 11.42 -6.62 -12.40
CA LYS A 84 10.87 -5.30 -12.15
C LYS A 84 9.41 -5.25 -12.58
N CYS A 85 8.58 -4.65 -11.73
CA CYS A 85 7.29 -4.09 -12.13
C CYS A 85 7.27 -2.59 -11.82
N GLN A 86 7.12 -1.75 -12.85
CA GLN A 86 6.92 -0.32 -12.72
C GLN A 86 5.43 -0.01 -12.79
N ILE A 87 4.93 0.72 -11.79
CA ILE A 87 3.57 1.26 -11.73
C ILE A 87 3.66 2.78 -11.80
N GLU A 88 2.83 3.38 -12.65
CA GLU A 88 2.58 4.80 -12.72
C GLU A 88 1.18 5.08 -12.22
N VAL A 89 1.06 5.91 -11.18
CA VAL A 89 -0.20 6.33 -10.57
C VAL A 89 -0.40 7.80 -10.88
N ASP A 90 -1.43 8.12 -11.66
CA ASP A 90 -1.78 9.48 -12.03
C ASP A 90 -2.72 10.07 -10.99
N ILE A 91 -2.27 11.13 -10.32
CA ILE A 91 -2.98 11.76 -9.19
C ILE A 91 -3.35 13.18 -9.60
N GLN A 92 -4.60 13.55 -9.36
CA GLN A 92 -5.12 14.89 -9.53
C GLN A 92 -5.52 15.48 -8.18
N THR A 93 -5.26 16.76 -7.98
CA THR A 93 -5.74 17.45 -6.78
C THR A 93 -6.04 18.91 -7.00
N ALA A 94 -7.05 19.40 -6.28
CA ALA A 94 -7.49 20.79 -6.26
C ALA A 94 -6.72 21.67 -5.26
N ALA A 95 -5.78 21.10 -4.50
CA ALA A 95 -5.08 21.82 -3.45
C ALA A 95 -4.07 22.84 -4.00
N ASP A 96 -4.03 24.02 -3.37
CA ASP A 96 -3.04 25.09 -3.59
C ASP A 96 -1.69 24.81 -2.89
N ARG A 97 -1.64 23.78 -2.03
CA ARG A 97 -0.49 23.32 -1.24
C ARG A 97 -0.51 21.80 -1.20
N GLN A 98 0.55 21.13 -1.63
CA GLN A 98 0.55 19.67 -1.68
C GLN A 98 1.75 19.06 -0.96
N LEU A 99 1.43 18.10 -0.10
CA LEU A 99 2.32 17.16 0.54
C LEU A 99 1.58 15.84 0.51
N VAL A 100 2.19 14.79 -0.02
CA VAL A 100 1.55 13.48 -0.14
C VAL A 100 2.30 12.51 0.75
N ILE A 101 1.67 12.11 1.85
CA ILE A 101 2.07 10.91 2.57
C ILE A 101 1.54 9.74 1.77
N LEU A 102 2.46 8.88 1.32
CA LEU A 102 2.10 7.61 0.70
C LEU A 102 2.35 6.50 1.72
N SER A 103 1.34 5.67 1.93
CA SER A 103 1.51 4.35 2.54
C SER A 103 1.26 3.30 1.49
N GLY A 104 2.05 2.23 1.49
CA GLY A 104 1.81 1.05 0.66
C GLY A 104 2.06 -0.21 1.49
N THR A 105 1.03 -1.01 1.73
CA THR A 105 1.16 -2.31 2.36
C THR A 105 1.24 -3.37 1.29
N TYR A 106 2.30 -4.15 1.30
CA TYR A 106 2.56 -5.20 0.32
C TYR A 106 2.36 -6.55 0.98
N LYS A 107 1.61 -7.43 0.33
CA LYS A 107 1.40 -8.81 0.78
C LYS A 107 1.94 -9.80 -0.25
N GLY A 108 2.42 -10.94 0.22
CA GLY A 108 2.96 -11.98 -0.64
C GLY A 108 3.52 -13.18 0.12
N HIS A 109 4.47 -13.88 -0.49
CA HIS A 109 5.07 -15.09 0.08
C HIS A 109 6.55 -15.20 -0.28
N VAL A 110 7.34 -15.76 0.63
CA VAL A 110 8.76 -16.06 0.39
C VAL A 110 9.10 -17.45 0.90
N ARG A 111 9.79 -18.23 0.06
CA ARG A 111 10.33 -19.55 0.43
C ARG A 111 11.77 -19.64 -0.04
N LEU A 112 12.72 -19.86 0.86
CA LEU A 112 14.15 -19.94 0.57
C LEU A 112 14.78 -21.13 1.29
N THR A 113 15.58 -21.91 0.57
CA THR A 113 16.46 -22.93 1.15
C THR A 113 17.83 -22.34 1.48
N GLU A 114 18.60 -23.02 2.32
CA GLU A 114 19.89 -22.55 2.81
C GLU A 114 20.83 -22.18 1.64
N GLY A 115 21.50 -21.03 1.74
CA GLY A 115 22.32 -20.50 0.66
C GLY A 115 21.55 -19.70 -0.41
N ALA A 116 20.25 -19.44 -0.22
CA ALA A 116 19.49 -18.47 -1.02
C ALA A 116 19.14 -17.20 -0.23
N TRP A 117 19.02 -16.10 -0.95
CA TRP A 117 18.60 -14.78 -0.46
C TRP A 117 17.57 -14.19 -1.40
N ALA A 118 16.61 -13.45 -0.83
CA ALA A 118 15.66 -12.66 -1.59
C ALA A 118 15.57 -11.24 -1.04
N LYS A 119 15.14 -10.31 -1.89
CA LYS A 119 14.92 -8.91 -1.53
C LYS A 119 13.73 -8.38 -2.31
N ASN A 120 12.79 -7.77 -1.59
CA ASN A 120 11.84 -6.84 -2.18
C ASN A 120 12.40 -5.42 -2.02
N GLN A 121 12.44 -4.66 -3.12
CA GLN A 121 12.85 -3.27 -3.11
C GLN A 121 11.79 -2.42 -3.81
N ASN A 122 11.27 -1.41 -3.13
CA ASN A 122 10.29 -0.47 -3.68
C ASN A 122 10.95 0.90 -3.79
N GLN A 123 10.85 1.49 -4.97
CA GLN A 123 11.38 2.80 -5.26
C GLN A 123 10.27 3.75 -5.68
N TYR A 124 10.17 4.89 -5.01
CA TYR A 124 9.14 5.90 -5.21
C TYR A 124 9.74 7.18 -5.76
N LYS A 125 9.12 7.71 -6.82
CA LYS A 125 9.55 8.93 -7.49
C LYS A 125 8.35 9.67 -8.08
N PHE A 126 8.40 10.99 -8.09
CA PHE A 126 7.46 11.79 -8.88
C PHE A 126 8.06 12.08 -10.27
N LYS A 127 7.25 11.96 -11.32
CA LYS A 127 7.67 12.25 -12.68
C LYS A 127 8.13 13.72 -12.77
N GLY A 128 9.36 13.93 -13.26
CA GLY A 128 9.98 15.26 -13.34
C GLY A 128 10.70 15.71 -12.06
N SER A 129 10.60 14.99 -10.94
CA SER A 129 11.37 15.30 -9.73
C SER A 129 12.76 14.65 -9.75
N ARG A 130 13.72 15.24 -9.03
CA ARG A 130 15.08 14.70 -8.85
C ARG A 130 15.17 13.70 -7.69
N GLY A 131 14.22 13.76 -6.74
CA GLY A 131 14.21 12.91 -5.56
C GLY A 131 13.72 11.50 -5.85
N THR A 132 14.28 10.52 -5.15
CA THR A 132 13.85 9.12 -5.22
C THR A 132 14.02 8.49 -3.86
N ILE A 133 13.01 7.79 -3.39
CA ILE A 133 13.04 7.12 -2.09
C ILE A 133 13.04 5.62 -2.32
N ASN A 134 13.93 4.93 -1.63
CA ASN A 134 14.10 3.48 -1.73
C ASN A 134 13.79 2.87 -0.36
N LEU A 135 12.93 1.86 -0.35
CA LEU A 135 12.69 0.98 0.79
C LEU A 135 13.02 -0.46 0.38
N GLU A 136 13.61 -1.22 1.31
CA GLU A 136 14.07 -2.58 1.05
C GLU A 136 13.69 -3.52 2.18
N TRP A 137 13.27 -4.72 1.80
CA TRP A 137 12.87 -5.80 2.69
C TRP A 137 13.67 -7.06 2.31
N PRO A 138 14.81 -7.31 2.99
CA PRO A 138 15.63 -8.49 2.75
C PRO A 138 15.06 -9.72 3.47
N PHE A 139 15.18 -10.87 2.83
CA PHE A 139 14.82 -12.18 3.38
C PHE A 139 16.01 -13.12 3.31
N LYS A 140 16.25 -13.85 4.40
CA LYS A 140 17.37 -14.79 4.53
C LYS A 140 16.82 -16.19 4.78
N ALA A 141 17.41 -17.17 4.11
CA ALA A 141 17.11 -18.58 4.34
C ALA A 141 17.54 -19.10 5.72
N PRO A 142 16.96 -20.21 6.19
CA PRO A 142 15.77 -20.86 5.63
C PRO A 142 14.49 -20.11 6.03
N ILE A 143 13.55 -19.98 5.10
CA ILE A 143 12.24 -19.36 5.37
C ILE A 143 11.18 -19.96 4.46
N ASP A 144 9.96 -20.06 4.97
CA ASP A 144 8.75 -20.38 4.23
C ASP A 144 7.61 -19.65 4.93
N ALA A 145 7.24 -18.47 4.44
CA ALA A 145 6.32 -17.59 5.14
C ALA A 145 5.55 -16.65 4.21
N ALA A 146 4.29 -16.42 4.57
CA ALA A 146 3.56 -15.25 4.13
C ALA A 146 4.27 -13.98 4.62
N THR A 147 4.28 -12.95 3.78
CA THR A 147 4.93 -11.67 4.07
C THR A 147 3.91 -10.55 4.00
N GLU A 148 4.00 -9.61 4.94
CA GLU A 148 3.28 -8.36 4.94
C GLU A 148 4.23 -7.26 5.43
N PHE A 149 4.40 -6.21 4.64
CA PHE A 149 5.24 -5.07 5.03
C PHE A 149 4.67 -3.76 4.52
N THR A 150 4.80 -2.72 5.33
CA THR A 150 4.24 -1.40 5.03
C THR A 150 5.35 -0.39 4.81
N ASN A 151 5.37 0.18 3.60
CA ASN A 151 6.20 1.33 3.27
C ASN A 151 5.47 2.61 3.64
N ASN A 152 6.03 3.38 4.55
CA ASN A 152 5.52 4.69 4.92
C ASN A 152 6.46 5.77 4.39
N LEU A 153 5.96 6.61 3.50
CA LEU A 153 6.70 7.69 2.87
C LEU A 153 6.21 9.02 3.45
N SER A 154 7.06 9.67 4.25
CA SER A 154 6.88 11.08 4.60
C SER A 154 7.56 11.95 3.54
N THR A 155 7.00 11.97 2.33
CA THR A 155 7.59 12.69 1.20
C THR A 155 6.84 13.98 0.93
N GLU A 156 7.58 15.05 0.84
CA GLU A 156 7.04 16.37 0.52
C GLU A 156 7.22 16.59 -0.98
N PHE A 157 6.12 16.76 -1.72
CA PHE A 157 6.18 17.07 -3.14
C PHE A 157 5.30 18.28 -3.45
N GLN A 158 5.94 19.36 -3.87
CA GLN A 158 5.27 20.57 -4.30
C GLN A 158 4.73 20.37 -5.72
N SER A 159 3.41 20.24 -5.86
CA SER A 159 2.76 20.49 -7.15
C SER A 159 3.02 21.92 -7.56
N GLY A 160 3.16 22.17 -8.87
CA GLY A 160 3.28 23.54 -9.38
C GLY A 160 2.23 24.46 -8.77
N CYS A 161 2.62 25.66 -8.36
CA CYS A 161 1.79 26.62 -7.64
C CYS A 161 0.76 27.30 -8.54
N ASN A 162 -0.16 26.53 -9.14
CA ASN A 162 -1.29 27.06 -9.87
C ASN A 162 -2.54 27.01 -8.98
N SER A 163 -3.26 28.12 -8.92
CA SER A 163 -4.48 28.35 -8.11
C SER A 163 -5.67 27.45 -8.46
N ASN A 164 -5.50 26.47 -9.34
CA ASN A 164 -6.53 25.54 -9.82
C ASN A 164 -6.17 24.06 -9.54
N GLY A 165 -5.13 23.79 -8.74
CA GLY A 165 -4.66 22.44 -8.50
C GLY A 165 -3.85 21.85 -9.67
N GLY A 166 -3.37 20.61 -9.51
CA GLY A 166 -2.38 20.00 -10.38
C GLY A 166 -2.62 18.52 -10.68
N LYS A 167 -1.99 18.05 -11.76
CA LYS A 167 -1.86 16.62 -12.10
C LYS A 167 -0.40 16.22 -11.98
N PHE A 168 -0.13 15.09 -11.35
CA PHE A 168 1.21 14.52 -11.28
C PHE A 168 1.15 13.01 -11.39
N THR A 169 2.24 12.43 -11.88
CA THR A 169 2.41 10.98 -11.98
C THR A 169 3.42 10.55 -10.92
N MET A 170 2.99 9.69 -10.01
CA MET A 170 3.88 8.94 -9.13
C MET A 170 4.34 7.67 -9.85
N ILE A 171 5.62 7.36 -9.73
CA ILE A 171 6.26 6.16 -10.26
C ILE A 171 6.68 5.30 -9.07
N ILE A 172 6.17 4.08 -9.02
CA ILE A 172 6.54 3.03 -8.06
C ILE A 172 7.26 1.93 -8.84
N ASN A 173 8.56 1.77 -8.64
CA ASN A 173 9.30 0.63 -9.16
C ASN A 173 9.39 -0.44 -8.06
N ASN A 174 8.77 -1.58 -8.30
CA ASN A 174 8.86 -2.76 -7.45
C ASN A 174 9.88 -3.72 -8.05
N TYR A 175 10.88 -4.11 -7.28
CA TYR A 175 11.90 -5.05 -7.68
C TYR A 175 11.86 -6.26 -6.76
N LEU A 176 11.82 -7.45 -7.35
CA LEU A 176 12.16 -8.68 -6.65
C LEU A 176 13.53 -9.12 -7.14
N SER A 177 14.45 -9.37 -6.21
CA SER A 177 15.80 -9.83 -6.52
C SER A 177 16.13 -11.03 -5.66
N MET A 178 16.77 -12.02 -6.26
CA MET A 178 17.24 -13.22 -5.57
C MET A 178 18.70 -13.49 -5.92
N SER A 179 19.41 -14.14 -5.00
CA SER A 179 20.78 -14.63 -5.23
C SER A 179 20.98 -15.94 -4.48
N SER A 180 21.92 -16.76 -4.94
CA SER A 180 22.29 -18.02 -4.28
C SER A 180 23.77 -18.34 -4.43
N ASP A 181 24.31 -18.99 -3.41
CA ASP A 181 25.67 -19.52 -3.38
C ASP A 181 25.59 -21.05 -3.35
N GLY A 182 25.76 -21.70 -4.50
CA GLY A 182 25.74 -23.16 -4.61
C GLY A 182 24.32 -23.75 -4.78
N PRO A 183 23.84 -24.62 -3.87
CA PRO A 183 22.58 -25.36 -4.03
C PRO A 183 21.33 -24.59 -3.57
N GLY A 184 21.47 -23.34 -3.13
CA GLY A 184 20.34 -22.54 -2.64
C GLY A 184 19.28 -22.34 -3.71
N GLU A 185 18.02 -22.47 -3.32
CA GLU A 185 16.84 -22.33 -4.17
C GLU A 185 15.77 -21.52 -3.45
N GLY A 186 14.80 -21.03 -4.21
CA GLY A 186 13.61 -20.45 -3.60
C GLY A 186 12.73 -19.68 -4.56
N GLU A 187 11.74 -19.03 -3.98
CA GLU A 187 10.81 -18.16 -4.67
C GLU A 187 10.39 -16.99 -3.78
N ILE A 188 10.07 -15.87 -4.42
CA ILE A 188 9.46 -14.71 -3.79
C ILE A 188 8.35 -14.20 -4.69
N SER A 189 7.23 -13.83 -4.07
CA SER A 189 6.06 -13.30 -4.75
C SER A 189 5.43 -12.17 -3.97
N ILE A 190 4.77 -11.28 -4.70
CA ILE A 190 3.90 -10.22 -4.20
C ILE A 190 2.59 -10.36 -4.94
N THR A 191 1.50 -10.40 -4.18
CA THR A 191 0.15 -10.62 -4.69
C THR A 191 -0.71 -9.37 -4.56
N GLU A 192 -0.35 -8.46 -3.65
CA GLU A 192 -1.18 -7.30 -3.32
C GLU A 192 -0.31 -6.10 -2.92
N LEU A 193 -0.76 -4.91 -3.33
CA LEU A 193 -0.33 -3.61 -2.85
C LEU A 193 -1.57 -2.78 -2.50
N ASP A 194 -1.75 -2.53 -1.21
CA ASP A 194 -2.78 -1.65 -0.67
C ASP A 194 -2.17 -0.26 -0.48
N GLY A 195 -2.52 0.66 -1.36
CA GLY A 195 -1.95 2.01 -1.43
C GLY A 195 -2.88 3.07 -0.84
N VAL A 196 -2.32 4.01 -0.10
CA VAL A 196 -3.06 5.17 0.39
C VAL A 196 -2.25 6.44 0.19
N VAL A 197 -2.86 7.41 -0.49
CA VAL A 197 -2.36 8.77 -0.70
C VAL A 197 -3.09 9.70 0.26
N LYS A 198 -2.38 10.36 1.19
CA LYS A 198 -2.96 11.35 2.11
C LYS A 198 -2.29 12.70 1.99
N GLN A 199 -3.05 13.77 2.15
CA GLN A 199 -2.47 15.10 2.33
C GLN A 199 -1.85 15.22 3.72
N SER A 200 -0.62 15.74 3.81
CA SER A 200 0.00 16.05 5.11
C SER A 200 -0.43 17.45 5.61
N THR A 201 -0.76 17.53 6.90
CA THR A 201 -1.12 18.78 7.59
C THR A 201 0.10 19.60 8.04
N LYS A 202 1.33 19.08 7.91
CA LYS A 202 2.55 19.69 8.47
C LYS A 202 3.07 20.95 7.77
N LEU A 203 2.73 21.21 6.50
CA LEU A 203 3.06 22.49 5.81
C LEU A 203 1.82 23.28 5.39
N ALA A 204 0.93 23.56 6.34
CA ALA A 204 -0.03 24.64 6.16
C ALA A 204 0.62 26.04 6.01
N THR A 205 1.96 26.18 6.04
CA THR A 205 2.64 27.45 6.31
C THR A 205 3.61 27.97 5.23
N ALA A 206 4.00 27.19 4.21
CA ALA A 206 4.81 27.71 3.10
C ALA A 206 3.89 28.14 1.96
N LYS A 207 3.68 29.46 1.79
CA LYS A 207 3.01 30.00 0.61
C LYS A 207 3.85 29.73 -0.62
N CYS A 208 3.19 29.35 -1.71
CA CYS A 208 3.76 29.48 -3.04
C CYS A 208 4.36 30.87 -3.25
N PRO A 209 5.56 31.00 -3.86
CA PRO A 209 6.05 32.29 -4.34
C PRO A 209 5.09 32.88 -5.39
#